data_AF-A0A0C2J401-F1
#
_entry.id   AF-A0A0C2J401-F1
#
_cell.length_a   1.000
_cell.length_b   1.000
_cell.length_c   1.000
_cell.angle_alpha   90.00
_cell.angle_beta   90.00
_cell.angle_gamma   90.00
#
_symmetry.space_group_name_H-M   'P 1'
#
loop_
_entity.id
_entity.type
_entity.pdbx_description
1 polymer ?
#
loop_
_entity_poly.entity_id
_entity_poly.type
_entity_poly.pdbx_seq_one_letter_code
_entity_poly.pdbx_strand_id
1 'polypeptide(L)'
;MNKIKENITRYDVSVCFRFDKCAYSVLPEQRSFIKVLSEDAIQWIINQCHLLNIPVNVDDSKRYVFPKFSSFNDLDRFTFAFFSNAEIYPQKALFHPGIEILSL
;
A
#
# COMPACT_ATOMS: atom_id res chain seq x y z
N MET A 1 41.18 -6.02 -11.12
CA MET A 1 41.74 -4.96 -10.26
C MET A 1 40.72 -3.84 -10.15
N ASN A 2 40.34 -3.55 -8.91
CA ASN A 2 39.38 -2.55 -8.48
C ASN A 2 39.61 -1.15 -9.08
N LYS A 3 38.51 -0.42 -9.27
CA LYS A 3 38.37 0.91 -8.65
C LYS A 3 36.89 1.27 -8.45
N ILE A 4 36.47 1.04 -7.21
CA ILE A 4 35.34 1.64 -6.53
C ILE A 4 35.59 3.15 -6.43
N LYS A 5 34.65 3.97 -6.88
CA LYS A 5 34.34 5.33 -6.40
C LYS A 5 32.84 5.55 -6.61
N GLU A 6 32.06 5.58 -5.54
CA GLU A 6 31.50 6.83 -4.93
C GLU A 6 30.48 7.47 -5.89
N ASN A 7 29.23 7.75 -5.55
CA ASN A 7 28.62 7.98 -4.25
C ASN A 7 27.09 7.92 -4.42
N ILE A 8 26.41 7.59 -3.34
CA ILE A 8 24.96 7.52 -3.17
C ILE A 8 24.32 8.87 -3.53
N THR A 9 23.31 8.90 -4.39
CA THR A 9 22.23 9.89 -4.26
C THR A 9 20.98 9.50 -5.05
N ARG A 10 19.86 9.61 -4.35
CA ARG A 10 18.47 9.50 -4.79
C ARG A 10 18.01 8.07 -5.09
N TYR A 11 17.44 7.49 -4.03
CA TYR A 11 16.25 6.66 -4.10
C TYR A 11 15.42 7.05 -5.33
N ASP A 12 15.54 6.23 -6.37
CA ASP A 12 14.70 6.27 -7.54
C ASP A 12 13.35 5.73 -7.07
N VAL A 13 12.57 6.61 -6.43
CA VAL A 13 11.14 6.45 -6.23
C VAL A 13 10.49 6.64 -7.59
N SER A 14 10.83 5.75 -8.53
CA SER A 14 10.09 5.58 -9.77
C SER A 14 8.80 4.83 -9.40
N VAL A 15 7.85 5.59 -8.85
CA VAL A 15 6.43 5.22 -8.89
C VAL A 15 6.05 5.21 -10.36
N CYS A 16 6.29 4.08 -11.01
CA CYS A 16 5.93 3.84 -12.39
C CYS A 16 4.39 3.77 -12.48
N PHE A 17 3.76 4.93 -12.66
CA PHE A 17 2.45 5.04 -13.28
C PHE A 17 2.57 4.66 -14.76
N ARG A 18 2.72 3.37 -15.06
CA ARG A 18 2.50 2.83 -16.40
C ARG A 18 1.20 2.05 -16.42
N PHE A 19 0.14 2.78 -16.74
CA PHE A 19 -1.12 2.21 -17.20
C PHE A 19 -0.89 1.62 -18.59
N ASP A 20 -0.36 0.40 -18.68
CA ASP A 20 -0.43 -0.35 -19.93
C ASP A 20 -0.62 -1.83 -19.66
N LYS A 21 -1.82 -2.28 -19.98
CA LYS A 21 -2.22 -3.68 -20.22
C LYS A 21 -2.07 -4.64 -19.05
N CYS A 22 -2.95 -4.49 -18.07
CA CYS A 22 -3.53 -5.65 -17.42
C CYS A 22 -5.03 -5.59 -17.63
N ALA A 23 -5.59 -6.65 -18.22
CA ALA A 23 -7.02 -6.84 -18.36
C ALA A 23 -7.63 -7.12 -16.98
N TYR A 24 -7.71 -6.09 -16.15
CA TYR A 24 -8.60 -6.09 -14.99
C TYR A 24 -9.90 -5.48 -15.48
N SER A 25 -10.96 -6.29 -15.47
CA SER A 25 -12.33 -5.80 -15.43
C SER A 25 -12.38 -4.60 -14.50
N VAL A 26 -12.63 -3.42 -15.08
CA VAL A 26 -12.75 -2.16 -14.37
C VAL A 26 -13.91 -2.31 -13.40
N LEU A 27 -13.60 -2.63 -12.15
CA LEU A 27 -14.59 -2.61 -11.08
C LEU A 27 -14.98 -1.14 -10.86
N PRO A 28 -16.27 -0.83 -10.71
CA PRO A 28 -16.72 0.54 -10.48
C PRO A 28 -16.15 1.00 -9.13
N GLU A 29 -15.51 2.17 -9.10
CA GLU A 29 -14.80 2.76 -7.95
C GLU A 29 -13.44 2.10 -7.65
N GLN A 30 -12.36 2.65 -8.22
CA GLN A 30 -10.98 2.30 -7.84
C GLN A 30 -10.68 2.81 -6.44
N ARG A 31 -11.22 2.15 -5.41
CA ARG A 31 -10.89 2.40 -4.00
C ARG A 31 -9.49 1.89 -3.69
N SER A 32 -8.79 2.55 -2.77
CA SER A 32 -7.51 2.10 -2.25
C SER A 32 -7.65 0.74 -1.61
N PHE A 33 -6.70 -0.13 -1.90
CA PHE A 33 -6.70 -1.47 -1.36
C PHE A 33 -5.28 -1.95 -1.08
N ILE A 34 -5.18 -2.95 -0.22
CA ILE A 34 -3.94 -3.64 0.07
C ILE A 34 -4.11 -5.07 -0.36
N LYS A 35 -3.26 -5.49 -1.31
CA LYS A 35 -3.16 -6.89 -1.71
C LYS A 35 -2.26 -7.61 -0.72
N VAL A 36 -2.81 -8.62 -0.05
CA VAL A 36 -2.09 -9.41 0.94
C VAL A 36 -1.55 -10.68 0.30
N LEU A 37 -0.24 -10.90 0.45
CA LEU A 37 0.50 -12.03 -0.13
C LEU A 37 0.76 -13.13 0.90
N SER A 38 0.71 -12.79 2.19
CA SER A 38 0.91 -13.71 3.32
C SER A 38 -0.09 -13.42 4.44
N GLU A 39 -0.70 -14.47 5.00
CA GLU A 39 -1.81 -14.34 5.96
C GLU A 39 -1.43 -13.62 7.26
N ASP A 40 -0.16 -13.72 7.68
CA ASP A 40 0.37 -13.02 8.86
C ASP A 40 0.33 -11.49 8.72
N ALA A 41 0.34 -10.95 7.49
CA ALA A 41 0.23 -9.53 7.25
C ALA A 41 -1.19 -8.98 7.42
N ILE A 42 -2.24 -9.79 7.25
CA ILE A 42 -3.64 -9.35 7.35
C ILE A 42 -3.91 -8.77 8.75
N GLN A 43 -3.58 -9.53 9.79
CA GLN A 43 -3.83 -9.12 11.17
C GLN A 43 -3.03 -7.87 11.53
N TRP A 44 -1.79 -7.77 11.06
CA TRP A 44 -0.99 -6.58 11.27
C TRP A 44 -1.64 -5.35 10.64
N ILE A 45 -2.08 -5.43 9.39
CA ILE A 45 -2.75 -4.33 8.66
C ILE A 45 -4.03 -3.90 9.39
N ILE A 46 -4.89 -4.86 9.74
CA ILE A 46 -6.15 -4.58 10.46
C ILE A 46 -5.86 -3.88 11.79
N ASN A 47 -4.86 -4.36 12.54
CA ASN A 47 -4.46 -3.74 13.79
C ASN A 47 -3.96 -2.31 13.61
N GLN A 48 -3.16 -2.03 12.56
CA GLN A 48 -2.75 -0.66 12.25
C GLN A 48 -3.95 0.24 11.91
N CYS A 49 -4.90 -0.25 11.12
CA CYS A 49 -6.13 0.48 10.83
C CYS A 49 -6.90 0.80 12.12
N HIS A 50 -7.07 -0.17 13.01
CA HIS A 50 -7.74 0.05 14.30
C HIS A 50 -7.01 1.05 15.20
N LEU A 51 -5.68 0.97 15.30
CA LEU A 51 -4.87 1.92 16.09
C LEU A 51 -5.01 3.36 15.58
N LEU A 52 -5.19 3.53 14.28
CA LEU A 52 -5.37 4.83 13.63
C LEU A 52 -6.85 5.26 13.52
N ASN A 53 -7.79 4.46 14.05
CA ASN A 53 -9.24 4.66 13.89
C ASN A 53 -9.70 4.73 12.43
N ILE A 54 -9.03 4.02 11.53
CA ILE A 54 -9.36 3.93 10.10
C ILE A 54 -10.31 2.75 9.90
N PRO A 55 -11.56 2.97 9.41
CA PRO A 55 -12.46 1.87 9.08
C PRO A 55 -11.85 0.97 8.01
N VAL A 56 -12.00 -0.35 8.17
CA VAL A 56 -11.40 -1.33 7.26
C VAL A 56 -12.40 -2.43 6.92
N ASN A 57 -12.49 -2.74 5.62
CA ASN A 57 -13.21 -3.90 5.12
C ASN A 57 -12.20 -4.95 4.64
N VAL A 58 -12.53 -6.22 4.82
CA VAL A 58 -11.71 -7.35 4.33
C VAL A 58 -12.61 -8.17 3.41
N ASP A 59 -12.09 -8.54 2.23
CA ASP A 59 -12.80 -9.47 1.35
C ASP A 59 -12.80 -10.88 1.97
N ASP A 60 -13.90 -11.62 1.82
CA ASP A 60 -14.10 -12.96 2.37
C ASP A 60 -13.09 -13.98 1.81
N SER A 61 -12.50 -13.70 0.65
CA SER A 61 -11.37 -14.46 0.07
C SER A 61 -10.02 -14.21 0.79
N LYS A 62 -9.99 -13.28 1.77
CA LYS A 62 -8.88 -12.87 2.64
C LYS A 62 -7.65 -12.26 1.97
N ARG A 63 -7.64 -12.03 0.65
CA ARG A 63 -6.44 -11.49 -0.04
C ARG A 63 -6.44 -9.99 -0.23
N TYR A 64 -7.54 -9.31 0.11
CA TYR A 64 -7.70 -7.88 -0.12
C TYR A 64 -8.23 -7.20 1.14
N VAL A 65 -7.58 -6.11 1.52
CA VAL A 65 -7.98 -5.23 2.62
C VAL A 65 -8.26 -3.85 2.04
N PHE A 66 -9.36 -3.24 2.47
CA PHE A 66 -9.85 -1.96 1.97
C PHE A 66 -10.00 -0.97 3.13
N PRO A 67 -8.92 -0.26 3.49
CA PRO A 67 -9.00 0.87 4.41
C PRO A 67 -9.82 2.00 3.80
N LYS A 68 -10.59 2.71 4.63
CA LYS A 68 -11.34 3.91 4.24
C LYS A 68 -10.72 5.13 4.90
N PHE A 69 -9.89 5.85 4.15
CA PHE A 69 -9.29 7.08 4.62
C PHE A 69 -10.32 8.20 4.61
N SER A 70 -10.38 9.00 5.68
CA SER A 70 -11.29 10.15 5.78
C SER A 70 -10.58 11.49 5.58
N SER A 71 -9.25 11.48 5.60
CA SER A 71 -8.41 12.65 5.40
C SER A 71 -7.02 12.26 4.88
N PHE A 72 -6.29 13.23 4.33
CA PHE A 72 -4.86 13.05 4.02
C PHE A 72 -4.01 12.67 5.24
N ASN A 73 -4.35 13.14 6.44
CA ASN A 73 -3.61 12.79 7.65
C ASN A 73 -3.76 11.30 8.01
N ASP A 74 -4.92 10.69 7.77
CA ASP A 74 -5.12 9.26 7.99
C ASP A 74 -4.28 8.44 7.00
N LEU A 75 -4.30 8.84 5.73
CA LEU A 75 -3.53 8.21 4.67
C LEU A 75 -2.03 8.30 4.95
N ASP A 76 -1.52 9.47 5.32
CA ASP A 76 -0.11 9.70 5.60
C ASP A 76 0.37 8.84 6.79
N ARG A 77 -0.35 8.87 7.91
CA ARG A 77 0.01 8.05 9.09
C ARG A 77 -0.01 6.56 8.78
N PHE A 78 -1.02 6.10 8.05
CA PHE A 78 -1.13 4.70 7.68
C PHE A 78 0.01 4.27 6.74
N THR A 79 0.25 5.01 5.66
CA THR A 79 1.28 4.69 4.68
C THR A 79 2.68 4.78 5.27
N PHE A 80 2.92 5.74 6.18
CA PHE A 80 4.16 5.81 6.95
C PHE A 80 4.40 4.54 7.76
N ALA A 81 3.41 4.10 8.56
CA ALA A 81 3.51 2.87 9.34
C ALA A 81 3.69 1.63 8.45
N PHE A 82 2.94 1.56 7.35
CA PHE A 82 2.95 0.46 6.39
C PHE A 82 4.30 0.32 5.68
N PHE A 83 4.83 1.40 5.10
CA PHE A 83 6.10 1.37 4.35
C PHE A 83 7.33 1.30 5.24
N SER A 84 7.23 1.70 6.51
CA SER A 84 8.32 1.59 7.49
C SER A 84 8.49 0.17 8.03
N ASN A 85 7.51 -0.72 7.84
CA ASN A 85 7.58 -2.10 8.32
C ASN A 85 8.18 -3.05 7.26
N ALA A 86 9.49 -3.28 7.36
CA ALA A 86 10.24 -4.16 6.45
C ALA A 86 9.84 -5.65 6.53
N GLU A 87 9.14 -6.09 7.59
CA GLU A 87 8.62 -7.45 7.67
C GLU A 87 7.33 -7.62 6.85
N ILE A 88 6.63 -6.53 6.56
CA ILE A 88 5.34 -6.52 5.87
C ILE A 88 5.50 -6.04 4.43
N TYR A 89 6.10 -4.87 4.22
CA TYR A 89 6.23 -4.25 2.91
C TYR A 89 7.66 -4.37 2.37
N PRO A 90 7.85 -4.70 1.07
CA PRO A 90 6.84 -5.08 0.06
C PRO A 90 6.53 -6.59 -0.02
N GLN A 91 7.15 -7.43 0.80
CA GLN A 91 7.17 -8.88 0.59
C GLN A 91 5.86 -9.58 0.92
N LYS A 92 5.10 -9.08 1.91
CA LYS A 92 3.89 -9.73 2.43
C LYS A 92 2.61 -8.97 2.12
N ALA A 93 2.71 -7.69 1.79
CA ALA A 93 1.57 -6.87 1.38
C ALA A 93 1.99 -5.75 0.43
N LEU A 94 1.09 -5.39 -0.49
CA LEU A 94 1.27 -4.32 -1.46
C LEU A 94 0.12 -3.33 -1.38
N PHE A 95 0.45 -2.05 -1.22
CA PHE A 95 -0.54 -0.96 -1.23
C PHE A 95 -0.79 -0.50 -2.67
N HIS A 96 -2.07 -0.44 -3.04
CA HIS A 96 -2.55 0.07 -4.31
C HIS A 96 -3.42 1.31 -4.03
N PRO A 97 -2.89 2.52 -4.27
CA PRO A 97 -3.67 3.74 -4.08
C PRO A 97 -4.82 3.78 -5.08
N GLY A 98 -5.99 4.17 -4.59
CA GLY A 98 -7.17 4.39 -5.40
C GLY A 98 -7.35 5.85 -5.84
N ILE A 99 -8.29 6.08 -6.75
CA ILE A 99 -8.60 7.41 -7.28
C ILE A 99 -9.20 8.31 -6.18
N GLU A 100 -9.92 7.72 -5.21
CA GLU A 100 -10.57 8.47 -4.14
C GLU A 100 -9.58 9.22 -3.24
N ILE A 101 -8.30 8.83 -3.21
CA ILE A 101 -7.25 9.57 -2.50
C ILE A 101 -7.13 11.02 -3.03
N LEU A 102 -7.41 11.24 -4.31
CA LEU A 102 -7.35 12.58 -4.91
C LEU A 102 -8.42 13.54 -4.38
N SER A 103 -9.43 13.01 -3.67
CA SER A 103 -10.54 13.76 -3.09
C SER A 103 -10.52 13.87 -1.56
N LEU A 104 -9.42 13.47 -0.92
CA LEU A 104 -9.22 13.55 0.55
C LEU A 104 -8.83 14.95 1.06
#